data_AF-A0A7Y0R3H1-F1
#
_entry.id   AF-A0A7Y0R3H1-F1
#
_cell.length_a   1.000
_cell.length_b   1.000
_cell.length_c   1.000
_cell.angle_alpha   90.00
_cell.angle_beta   90.00
_cell.angle_gamma   90.00
#
_symmetry.space_group_name_H-M   'P 1'
#
loop_
_entity.id
_entity.type
_entity.pdbx_description
1 polymer ?
#
loop_
_entity_poly.entity_id
_entity_poly.type
_entity_poly.pdbx_seq_one_letter_code
_entity_poly.pdbx_strand_id
1 'polypeptide(L)'
;MTSLSKLQQRFLDIATDVRLSPKQKSSFLALEAEACIPYMTVSPSLRQAMDEGIICDMFEGHAPFKPRYVLPDYAKFLSQGSDYLELSPADDFDDALNMLTIIYHHVPSVTNIPVYLGQLDDVLLPYIG
;
A
#
# COMPACT_ATOMS: atom_id res chain seq x y z
N MET A 1 -3.11 1.96 -39.03
CA MET A 1 -2.69 1.87 -37.61
C MET A 1 -3.81 2.44 -36.77
N THR A 2 -4.34 1.67 -35.81
CA THR A 2 -5.41 2.13 -34.93
C THR A 2 -4.82 3.11 -33.91
N SER A 3 -5.43 4.30 -33.77
CA SER A 3 -5.02 5.27 -32.75
C SER A 3 -5.36 4.75 -31.35
N LEU A 4 -4.44 4.88 -30.40
CA LEU A 4 -4.70 4.55 -29.01
C LEU A 4 -5.68 5.56 -28.38
N SER A 5 -6.51 5.10 -27.46
CA SER A 5 -7.28 6.01 -26.58
C SER A 5 -6.34 6.75 -25.63
N LYS A 6 -6.79 7.86 -25.04
CA LYS A 6 -6.00 8.62 -24.05
C LYS A 6 -5.53 7.73 -22.89
N LEU A 7 -6.39 6.81 -22.43
CA LEU A 7 -6.06 5.86 -21.37
C LEU A 7 -5.00 4.84 -21.82
N GLN A 8 -5.17 4.26 -23.01
CA GLN A 8 -4.20 3.33 -23.57
C GLN A 8 -2.83 3.98 -23.78
N GLN A 9 -2.79 5.26 -24.18
CA GLN A 9 -1.55 6.02 -24.28
C GLN A 9 -0.88 6.18 -22.91
N ARG A 10 -1.62 6.55 -21.85
CA ARG A 10 -1.07 6.65 -20.49
C ARG A 10 -0.47 5.33 -20.01
N PHE A 11 -1.15 4.21 -20.25
CA PHE A 11 -0.61 2.88 -19.92
C PHE A 11 0.67 2.58 -20.69
N LEU A 12 0.73 2.91 -21.98
CA LEU A 12 1.93 2.73 -22.80
C LEU A 12 3.09 3.58 -22.29
N ASP A 13 2.82 4.83 -21.92
CA ASP A 13 3.83 5.76 -21.38
C ASP A 13 4.43 5.19 -20.08
N ILE A 14 3.60 4.68 -19.16
CA ILE A 14 4.07 4.03 -17.92
C ILE A 14 4.88 2.76 -18.24
N ALA A 15 4.37 1.91 -19.13
CA ALA A 15 5.00 0.63 -19.46
C ALA A 15 6.39 0.81 -20.11
N THR A 16 6.55 1.87 -20.90
CA THR A 16 7.77 2.14 -21.69
C THR A 16 8.74 3.13 -21.04
N ASP A 17 8.35 3.82 -19.96
CA ASP A 17 9.26 4.73 -19.26
C ASP A 17 10.46 3.97 -18.65
N VAL A 18 11.66 4.33 -19.11
CA VAL A 18 12.94 3.70 -18.71
C VAL A 18 13.42 4.16 -17.34
N ARG A 19 12.85 5.25 -16.79
CA ARG A 19 13.20 5.79 -15.47
C ARG A 19 12.44 5.06 -14.35
N LEU A 20 11.44 4.25 -14.70
CA LEU A 20 10.60 3.53 -13.76
C LEU A 20 11.06 2.08 -13.58
N SER A 21 11.24 1.68 -12.32
CA SER A 21 11.38 0.27 -11.96
C SER A 21 10.09 -0.52 -12.22
N PRO A 22 10.15 -1.86 -12.34
CA PRO A 22 8.96 -2.70 -12.47
C PRO A 22 7.91 -2.45 -11.38
N LYS A 23 8.34 -2.28 -10.11
CA LYS A 23 7.43 -2.00 -8.98
C LYS A 23 6.72 -0.65 -9.13
N GLN A 24 7.43 0.39 -9.59
CA GLN A 24 6.84 1.70 -9.85
C GLN A 24 5.84 1.63 -11.02
N LYS A 25 6.18 0.91 -12.09
CA LYS A 25 5.26 0.69 -13.23
C LYS A 25 3.97 0.02 -12.78
N SER A 26 4.06 -1.08 -12.03
CA SER A 26 2.88 -1.75 -11.48
C SER A 26 2.04 -0.82 -10.60
N SER A 27 2.68 0.00 -9.77
CA SER A 27 1.99 0.95 -8.90
C SER A 27 1.25 2.03 -9.69
N PHE A 28 1.89 2.64 -10.69
CA PHE A 28 1.24 3.67 -11.51
C PHE A 28 0.14 3.10 -12.40
N LEU A 29 0.33 1.90 -12.98
CA LEU A 29 -0.74 1.23 -13.72
C LEU A 29 -1.97 0.96 -12.85
N ALA A 30 -1.77 0.56 -11.59
CA ALA A 30 -2.87 0.36 -10.64
C ALA A 30 -3.60 1.68 -10.32
N LEU A 31 -2.85 2.78 -10.12
CA LEU A 31 -3.44 4.11 -9.88
C LEU A 31 -4.28 4.59 -11.08
N GLU A 32 -3.80 4.38 -12.30
CA GLU A 32 -4.56 4.69 -13.51
C GLU A 32 -5.83 3.85 -13.62
N ALA A 33 -5.77 2.56 -13.28
CA ALA A 33 -6.95 1.69 -13.27
C ALA A 33 -7.97 2.15 -12.22
N GLU A 34 -7.52 2.54 -11.04
CA GLU A 34 -8.39 3.08 -9.99
C GLU A 34 -9.04 4.40 -10.39
N ALA A 35 -8.28 5.32 -11.00
CA ALA A 35 -8.78 6.60 -11.48
C ALA A 35 -9.83 6.48 -12.61
N CYS A 36 -9.89 5.32 -13.28
CA CYS A 36 -10.91 5.04 -14.29
C CYS A 36 -12.27 4.65 -13.68
N ILE A 37 -12.31 4.30 -12.40
CA ILE A 37 -13.55 3.98 -11.71
C ILE A 37 -14.31 5.30 -11.45
N PRO A 38 -15.64 5.34 -11.66
CA PRO A 38 -16.41 6.54 -11.35
C PRO A 38 -16.24 6.97 -9.89
N TYR A 39 -16.00 8.26 -9.66
CA TYR A 39 -15.97 8.81 -8.31
C TYR A 39 -17.33 8.66 -7.62
N MET A 40 -17.32 8.62 -6.29
CA MET A 40 -18.56 8.63 -5.52
C MET A 40 -19.40 9.87 -5.82
N THR A 41 -20.72 9.76 -5.69
CA THR A 41 -21.59 10.91 -5.86
C THR A 41 -21.33 11.93 -4.75
N VAL A 42 -21.06 13.19 -5.16
CA VAL A 42 -20.82 14.32 -4.26
C VAL A 42 -21.80 15.45 -4.57
N SER A 43 -22.09 16.30 -3.58
CA SER A 43 -22.94 17.47 -3.80
C SER A 43 -22.25 18.47 -4.75
N PRO A 44 -23.02 19.34 -5.45
CA PRO A 44 -22.45 20.40 -6.29
C PRO A 44 -21.52 21.35 -5.51
N SER A 45 -21.87 21.68 -4.27
CA SER A 45 -21.04 22.54 -3.41
C SER A 45 -19.71 21.88 -3.02
N LEU A 46 -19.70 20.57 -2.75
CA LEU A 46 -18.47 19.84 -2.48
C LEU A 46 -17.60 19.78 -3.72
N ARG A 47 -18.18 19.51 -4.89
CA ARG A 47 -17.45 19.55 -6.17
C ARG A 47 -16.80 20.91 -6.41
N GLN A 48 -17.54 21.99 -6.23
CA GLN A 48 -17.00 23.35 -6.35
C GLN A 48 -15.83 23.60 -5.38
N ALA A 49 -15.98 23.22 -4.10
CA ALA A 49 -14.91 23.37 -3.12
C ALA A 49 -13.66 22.53 -3.43
N MET A 50 -13.83 21.35 -4.02
CA MET A 50 -12.71 20.54 -4.52
C MET A 50 -12.02 21.18 -5.73
N ASP A 51 -12.81 21.66 -6.71
CA ASP A 51 -12.31 22.32 -7.92
C ASP A 51 -11.56 23.63 -7.59
N GLU A 52 -11.99 24.36 -6.55
CA GLU A 52 -11.33 25.57 -6.02
C GLU A 52 -10.13 25.27 -5.10
N GLY A 53 -9.85 23.99 -4.80
CA GLY A 53 -8.76 23.56 -3.92
C GLY A 53 -8.99 23.84 -2.44
N ILE A 54 -10.22 24.16 -2.03
CA ILE A 54 -10.61 24.33 -0.63
C ILE A 54 -10.64 22.98 0.09
N ILE A 55 -11.07 21.93 -0.60
CA ILE A 55 -11.09 20.55 -0.12
C ILE A 55 -10.16 19.71 -0.98
N CYS A 56 -9.28 18.94 -0.32
CA CYS A 56 -8.37 17.99 -0.95
C CYS A 56 -8.73 16.58 -0.50
N ASP A 57 -8.96 15.68 -1.46
CA ASP A 57 -9.18 14.24 -1.21
C ASP A 57 -7.87 13.45 -1.18
N MET A 58 -6.73 14.16 -1.05
CA MET A 58 -5.38 13.61 -0.97
C MET A 58 -4.93 12.86 -2.23
N PHE A 59 -5.67 12.96 -3.33
CA PHE A 59 -5.36 12.31 -4.61
C PHE A 59 -5.21 10.77 -4.50
N GLU A 60 -5.95 10.15 -3.58
CA GLU A 60 -5.86 8.71 -3.30
C GLU A 60 -6.64 7.81 -4.27
N GLY A 61 -7.11 8.37 -5.39
CA GLY A 61 -7.91 7.66 -6.37
C GLY A 61 -9.40 7.68 -6.05
N HIS A 62 -10.19 7.15 -6.99
CA HIS A 62 -11.65 7.24 -6.92
C HIS A 62 -12.30 6.09 -6.12
N ALA A 63 -11.55 5.03 -5.85
CA ALA A 63 -12.06 3.80 -5.24
C ALA A 63 -10.95 3.12 -4.43
N PRO A 64 -10.55 3.71 -3.29
CA PRO A 64 -9.45 3.20 -2.49
C PRO A 64 -9.80 1.80 -1.96
N PHE A 65 -8.94 0.83 -2.25
CA PHE A 65 -9.10 -0.58 -1.85
C PHE A 65 -8.04 -1.02 -0.82
N LYS A 66 -7.20 -0.08 -0.37
CA LYS A 66 -6.17 -0.30 0.65
C LYS A 66 -6.44 0.60 1.85
N PRO A 67 -6.21 0.11 3.08
CA PRO A 67 -6.26 0.96 4.26
C PRO A 67 -5.15 2.02 4.21
N ARG A 68 -5.45 3.22 4.71
CA ARG A 68 -4.43 4.28 4.87
C ARG A 68 -3.48 3.98 6.02
N TYR A 69 -4.01 3.51 7.14
CA TYR A 69 -3.24 3.14 8.32
C TYR A 69 -3.63 1.75 8.78
N VAL A 70 -2.62 0.94 9.08
CA VAL A 70 -2.75 -0.35 9.74
C VAL A 70 -1.77 -0.35 10.90
N LEU A 71 -2.22 -0.84 12.04
CA LEU A 71 -1.37 -1.08 13.21
C LEU A 71 -1.35 -2.60 13.47
N PRO A 72 -0.44 -3.35 12.83
CA PRO A 72 -0.31 -4.76 13.10
C PRO A 72 0.13 -4.99 14.54
N ASP A 73 -0.41 -6.04 15.14
CA ASP A 73 0.07 -6.54 16.42
C ASP A 73 1.26 -7.46 16.18
N TYR A 74 2.45 -6.86 16.12
CA TYR A 74 3.69 -7.58 15.84
C TYR A 74 4.06 -8.57 16.94
N ALA A 75 3.77 -8.26 18.21
CA ALA A 75 4.00 -9.18 19.31
C ALA A 75 3.14 -10.45 19.15
N LYS A 76 1.86 -10.28 18.80
CA LYS A 76 0.98 -11.41 18.48
C LYS A 76 1.52 -12.22 17.31
N PHE A 77 1.91 -11.57 16.21
CA PHE A 77 2.44 -12.25 15.04
C PHE A 77 3.71 -13.05 15.35
N LEU A 78 4.65 -12.52 16.13
CA LEU A 78 5.84 -13.26 16.54
C LEU A 78 5.50 -14.44 17.47
N SER A 79 4.58 -14.24 18.42
CA SER A 79 4.21 -15.29 19.38
C SER A 79 3.34 -16.42 18.79
N GLN A 80 2.64 -16.18 17.68
CA GLN A 80 1.70 -17.13 17.09
C GLN A 80 2.11 -17.63 15.71
N GLY A 81 3.04 -16.94 15.05
CA GLY A 81 3.31 -17.16 13.64
C GLY A 81 2.15 -16.70 12.75
N SER A 82 2.06 -17.28 11.56
CA SER A 82 0.97 -17.06 10.63
C SER A 82 0.76 -18.26 9.72
N ASP A 83 -0.41 -18.90 9.83
CA ASP A 83 -0.83 -19.98 8.92
C ASP A 83 -0.85 -19.52 7.45
N TYR A 84 -1.22 -18.25 7.20
CA TYR A 84 -1.27 -17.69 5.85
C TYR A 84 0.12 -17.53 5.22
N LEU A 85 1.12 -17.18 6.03
CA LEU A 85 2.50 -17.05 5.59
C LEU A 85 3.30 -18.35 5.76
N GLU A 86 2.66 -19.41 6.29
CA GLU A 86 3.29 -20.68 6.65
C GLU A 86 4.50 -20.50 7.59
N LEU A 87 4.37 -19.57 8.54
CA LEU A 87 5.39 -19.26 9.54
C LEU A 87 4.96 -19.79 10.91
N SER A 88 5.81 -20.60 11.54
CA SER A 88 5.71 -20.92 12.97
C SER A 88 5.95 -19.67 13.83
N PRO A 89 5.61 -19.71 15.14
CA PRO A 89 6.09 -18.69 16.08
C PRO A 89 7.61 -18.52 16.01
N ALA A 90 8.09 -17.30 16.29
CA ALA A 90 9.53 -17.04 16.39
C ALA A 90 10.09 -17.77 17.61
N ASP A 91 11.18 -18.52 17.43
CA ASP A 91 11.86 -19.20 18.52
C ASP A 91 13.00 -18.35 19.10
N ASP A 92 13.69 -17.60 18.24
CA ASP A 92 14.84 -16.77 18.62
C ASP A 92 14.84 -15.37 17.98
N PHE A 93 15.91 -14.62 18.21
CA PHE A 93 16.06 -13.26 17.70
C PHE A 93 16.14 -13.20 16.18
N ASP A 94 16.82 -14.17 15.56
CA ASP A 94 17.01 -14.20 14.11
C ASP A 94 15.67 -14.52 13.42
N ASP A 95 14.88 -15.44 13.98
CA ASP A 95 13.50 -15.69 13.58
C ASP A 95 12.65 -14.43 13.68
N ALA A 96 12.69 -13.74 14.83
CA ALA A 96 11.91 -12.53 15.05
C ALA A 96 12.23 -11.44 14.01
N LEU A 97 13.51 -11.19 13.72
CA LEU A 97 13.92 -10.21 12.70
C LEU A 97 13.47 -10.62 11.29
N ASN A 98 13.64 -11.90 10.94
CA ASN A 98 13.21 -12.41 9.64
C ASN A 98 11.68 -12.31 9.48
N MET A 99 10.93 -12.72 10.49
CA MET A 99 9.47 -12.64 10.49
C MET A 99 8.98 -11.20 10.36
N LEU A 100 9.54 -10.26 11.14
CA LEU A 100 9.19 -8.83 11.03
C LEU A 100 9.47 -8.26 9.63
N THR A 101 10.59 -8.67 9.03
CA THR A 101 10.95 -8.30 7.64
C THR A 101 9.95 -8.87 6.63
N ILE A 102 9.53 -10.12 6.81
CA ILE A 102 8.51 -10.74 5.96
C ILE A 102 7.20 -9.97 6.08
N ILE A 103 6.64 -9.84 7.29
CA ILE A 103 5.32 -9.22 7.46
C ILE A 103 5.30 -7.76 7.00
N TYR A 104 6.40 -7.01 7.10
CA TYR A 104 6.52 -5.65 6.55
C TYR A 104 6.12 -5.56 5.07
N HIS A 105 6.41 -6.59 4.27
CA HIS A 105 6.02 -6.65 2.86
C HIS A 105 4.56 -7.07 2.63
N HIS A 106 3.89 -7.60 3.66
CA HIS A 106 2.51 -8.05 3.61
C HIS A 106 1.52 -7.09 4.31
N VAL A 107 1.99 -6.13 5.11
CA VAL A 107 1.12 -5.11 5.70
C VAL A 107 0.62 -4.18 4.59
N PRO A 108 -0.70 -4.12 4.34
CA PRO A 108 -1.23 -3.25 3.29
C PRO A 108 -1.14 -1.78 3.71
N SER A 109 -0.89 -0.92 2.73
CA SER A 109 -0.80 0.52 2.92
C SER A 109 -1.21 1.24 1.64
N VAL A 110 -1.84 2.41 1.78
CA VAL A 110 -2.18 3.27 0.64
C VAL A 110 -0.94 3.65 -0.19
N THR A 111 0.24 3.72 0.44
CA THR A 111 1.52 4.01 -0.23
C THR A 111 2.27 2.75 -0.68
N ASN A 112 1.67 1.55 -0.52
CA ASN A 112 2.29 0.24 -0.72
C ASN A 112 3.44 -0.12 0.25
N ILE A 113 3.70 0.71 1.25
CA ILE A 113 4.71 0.48 2.28
C ILE A 113 4.11 0.91 3.63
N PRO A 114 4.17 0.07 4.68
CA PRO A 114 3.62 0.44 5.97
C PRO A 114 4.45 1.55 6.63
N VAL A 115 3.76 2.42 7.38
CA VAL A 115 4.37 3.55 8.09
C VAL A 115 4.64 3.23 9.56
N TYR A 116 3.79 2.39 10.16
CA TYR A 116 3.93 1.95 11.55
C TYR A 116 4.71 0.63 11.61
N LEU A 117 5.69 0.54 12.51
CA LEU A 117 6.56 -0.62 12.69
C LEU A 117 6.47 -1.23 14.11
N GLY A 118 5.60 -0.71 14.98
CA GLY A 118 5.54 -1.17 16.37
C GLY A 118 6.58 -0.54 17.29
N GLN A 119 6.50 -0.93 18.56
CA GLN A 119 7.54 -0.68 19.57
C GLN A 119 8.55 -1.82 19.49
N LEU A 120 9.45 -1.73 18.51
CA LEU A 120 10.35 -2.83 18.16
C LEU A 120 11.25 -3.28 19.32
N ASP A 121 11.63 -2.36 20.19
CA ASP A 121 12.35 -2.65 21.44
C ASP A 121 11.56 -3.59 22.35
N ASP A 122 10.31 -3.24 22.67
CA ASP A 122 9.45 -4.08 23.53
C ASP A 122 9.10 -5.42 22.86
N VAL A 123 8.86 -5.39 21.54
CA VAL A 123 8.50 -6.58 20.75
C VAL A 123 9.67 -7.56 20.64
N LEU A 124 10.90 -7.07 20.52
CA LEU A 124 12.09 -7.90 20.32
C LEU A 124 12.75 -8.34 21.64
N LEU A 125 12.53 -7.61 22.74
CA LEU A 125 13.16 -7.89 24.03
C LEU A 125 13.02 -9.36 24.50
N PRO A 126 11.88 -10.07 24.32
CA PRO A 126 11.74 -11.47 24.71
C PRO A 126 12.67 -12.44 23.98
N TYR A 127 13.22 -12.04 22.83
CA TYR A 127 14.05 -12.87 21.96
C TYR A 127 15.55 -12.61 22.13
N ILE A 128 15.93 -11.66 22.99
CA ILE A 128 17.33 -11.33 23.27
C ILE A 128 17.76 -12.07 24.54
N GLY A 129 18.51 -13.17 24.40
CA GLY A 129 19.01 -13.99 25.53
C GLY A 129 19.49 -15.36 25.10
#